data_AF-A0A970UJD0-F1
#
_entry.id   AF-A0A970UJD0-F1
#
_cell.length_a   1.000
_cell.length_b   1.000
_cell.length_c   1.000
_cell.angle_alpha   90.00
_cell.angle_beta   90.00
_cell.angle_gamma   90.00
#
_symmetry.space_group_name_H-M   'P 1'
#
loop_
_entity.id
_entity.type
_entity.pdbx_description
1 polymer ?
#
loop_
_entity_poly.entity_id
_entity_poly.type
_entity_poly.pdbx_seq_one_letter_code
_entity_poly.pdbx_strand_id
1 'polypeptide(L)' 'IKVSVSMSIIENFKQFPLFWTMTGGGPNNSTTTLAVLSYREAFVRNDLGSGAAVTTLWMVMMIVVVFMYNRVYRTQEVV' A
#
# COMPACT_ATOMS: atom_id res chain seq x y z
N ILE A 1 10.85 -18.27 10.08
CA ILE A 1 9.83 -18.48 9.01
C ILE A 1 8.60 -17.59 9.22
N LYS A 2 7.89 -17.63 10.37
CA LYS A 2 6.72 -16.76 10.65
C LYS A 2 7.01 -15.25 10.44
N VAL A 3 8.11 -14.73 10.99
CA VAL A 3 8.51 -13.32 10.85
C VAL A 3 8.90 -12.96 9.40
N SER A 4 9.60 -13.87 8.71
CA SER A 4 10.00 -13.68 7.31
C SER A 4 8.79 -13.53 6.37
N VAL A 5 7.73 -14.32 6.59
CA VAL A 5 6.49 -14.22 5.80
C VAL A 5 5.77 -12.89 6.05
N SER A 6 5.73 -12.42 7.30
CA SER A 6 5.13 -11.12 7.63
C SER A 6 5.85 -9.94 6.97
N MET A 7 7.20 -9.99 6.94
CA MET A 7 8.02 -8.97 6.27
C MET A 7 7.80 -8.97 4.75
N SER A 8 7.80 -10.14 4.10
CA SER A 8 7.56 -10.23 2.66
C SER A 8 6.17 -9.72 2.25
N ILE A 9 5.15 -9.94 3.08
CA ILE A 9 3.81 -9.41 2.83
C ILE A 9 3.84 -7.88 2.89
N ILE A 10 4.43 -7.30 3.94
CA ILE A 10 4.54 -5.83 4.09
C ILE A 10 5.34 -5.22 2.93
N GLU A 11 6.43 -5.84 2.51
CA GLU A 11 7.26 -5.37 1.39
C GLU A 11 6.48 -5.34 0.07
N ASN A 12 5.69 -6.37 -0.23
CA ASN A 12 4.85 -6.41 -1.42
C ASN A 12 3.79 -5.29 -1.42
N PHE A 13 3.17 -5.00 -0.27
CA PHE A 13 2.19 -3.92 -0.16
C PHE A 13 2.81 -2.52 -0.31
N LYS A 14 4.10 -2.35 0.03
CA LYS A 14 4.83 -1.08 -0.10
C LYS A 14 5.47 -0.86 -1.47
N GLN A 15 5.30 -1.79 -2.42
CA GLN A 15 6.05 -1.83 -3.67
C GLN A 15 5.58 -0.82 -4.74
N PHE A 16 5.40 0.44 -4.36
CA PHE A 16 5.05 1.55 -5.24
C PHE A 16 5.91 1.63 -6.53
N PRO A 17 7.26 1.54 -6.47
CA PRO A 17 8.10 1.71 -7.66
C PRO A 17 7.88 0.62 -8.70
N LEU A 18 7.54 -0.61 -8.29
CA LEU A 18 7.28 -1.70 -9.24
C LEU A 18 6.01 -1.41 -10.05
N PHE A 19 4.91 -1.08 -9.38
CA PHE A 19 3.64 -0.79 -10.04
C PHE A 19 3.76 0.42 -10.99
N TRP A 20 4.52 1.44 -10.58
CA TRP A 20 4.81 2.60 -11.42
C TRP A 20 5.66 2.24 -12.65
N THR A 21 6.71 1.44 -12.48
CA THR A 21 7.63 1.07 -13.57
C THR A 21 6.99 0.10 -14.58
N MET A 22 6.17 -0.82 -14.10
CA MET A 22 5.56 -1.84 -14.97
C MET A 22 4.45 -1.29 -15.86
N THR A 23 3.58 -0.44 -15.33
CA THR A 23 2.38 0.02 -16.06
C THR A 23 2.08 1.50 -15.89
N GLY A 24 2.71 2.19 -14.92
CA GLY A 24 2.36 3.56 -14.56
C GLY A 24 0.91 3.74 -14.10
N GLY A 25 0.18 2.64 -13.84
CA GLY A 25 -1.26 2.65 -13.61
C GLY A 25 -2.14 2.49 -14.87
N GLY A 26 -1.61 2.07 -16.01
CA GLY A 26 -2.36 1.88 -17.27
C GLY A 26 -2.84 0.44 -17.54
N PRO A 27 -3.69 0.23 -18.58
CA PRO A 27 -4.41 1.24 -19.37
C PRO A 27 -5.69 1.72 -18.67
N ASN A 28 -5.97 3.02 -18.76
CA ASN A 28 -7.15 3.69 -18.17
C ASN A 28 -7.31 3.53 -16.64
N ASN A 29 -6.23 3.71 -15.86
CA ASN A 29 -6.26 3.57 -14.40
C ASN A 29 -6.65 2.16 -13.88
N SER A 30 -6.69 1.14 -14.74
CA SER A 30 -7.09 -0.21 -14.30
C SER A 30 -6.10 -0.85 -13.31
N THR A 31 -4.84 -0.40 -13.31
CA THR A 31 -3.77 -0.90 -12.44
C THR A 31 -3.29 0.16 -11.44
N THR A 32 -3.99 1.30 -11.29
CA THR A 32 -3.60 2.31 -10.29
C THR A 32 -3.85 1.81 -8.88
N THR A 33 -2.78 1.61 -8.13
CA THR A 33 -2.83 1.42 -6.68
C THR A 33 -2.96 2.77 -5.97
N LEU A 34 -3.36 2.77 -4.70
CA LEU A 34 -3.47 3.99 -3.90
C LEU A 34 -2.13 4.75 -3.78
N ALA A 35 -1.00 4.05 -3.79
CA ALA A 35 0.32 4.66 -3.84
C ALA A 35 0.64 5.30 -5.22
N VAL A 36 0.20 4.68 -6.31
CA VAL A 36 0.32 5.27 -7.66
C VAL A 36 -0.56 6.52 -7.80
N LEU A 37 -1.76 6.48 -7.22
CA LEU A 37 -2.69 7.60 -7.22
C LEU A 37 -2.15 8.79 -6.42
N SER A 38 -1.61 8.56 -5.22
CA SER A 38 -1.05 9.67 -4.42
C SER A 38 0.13 10.34 -5.10
N TYR A 39 1.00 9.55 -5.76
CA TYR A 39 2.10 10.09 -6.54
C TYR A 39 1.61 10.94 -7.71
N ARG A 40 0.56 10.50 -8.42
CA ARG A 40 -0.04 11.28 -9.52
C ARG A 40 -0.67 12.57 -9.01
N GLU A 41 -1.40 12.54 -7.91
CA GLU A 41 -2.01 13.76 -7.37
C GLU A 41 -0.95 14.76 -6.89
N ALA A 42 0.03 14.30 -6.11
CA ALA A 42 1.07 15.15 -5.54
C ALA A 42 2.02 15.73 -6.60
N PHE A 43 2.49 14.91 -7.56
CA PHE A 43 3.58 15.30 -8.46
C PHE A 43 3.15 15.50 -9.92
N VAL A 44 2.09 14.85 -10.39
CA VAL A 44 1.60 15.04 -11.77
C VAL A 44 0.57 16.16 -11.85
N ARG A 45 -0.38 16.20 -10.91
CA ARG A 45 -1.38 17.26 -10.81
C ARG A 45 -0.92 18.48 -10.00
N ASN A 46 0.24 18.39 -9.35
CA ASN A 46 0.78 19.42 -8.44
C ASN A 46 -0.19 19.78 -7.29
N ASP A 47 -1.14 18.89 -6.97
CA ASP A 47 -2.07 19.06 -5.86
C ASP A 47 -1.56 18.25 -4.68
N LEU A 48 -0.69 18.89 -3.89
CA LEU A 48 -0.14 18.32 -2.67
C LEU A 48 -1.21 18.04 -1.61
N GLY A 49 -2.33 18.79 -1.61
CA GLY A 49 -3.43 18.59 -0.67
C GLY A 49 -4.16 17.28 -0.95
N SER A 50 -4.57 17.08 -2.20
CA SER A 50 -5.20 15.83 -2.65
C SER A 50 -4.25 14.64 -2.53
N GLY A 51 -2.97 14.81 -2.88
CA GLY A 51 -1.95 13.76 -2.73
C GLY A 51 -1.70 13.36 -1.26
N ALA A 52 -1.72 14.33 -0.34
CA ALA A 52 -1.60 14.08 1.09
C ALA A 52 -2.82 13.33 1.63
N ALA A 53 -4.04 13.73 1.26
CA ALA A 53 -5.27 13.06 1.68
C ALA A 53 -5.32 11.58 1.25
N VAL A 54 -4.94 11.28 -0.01
CA VAL A 54 -4.87 9.90 -0.51
C VAL A 54 -3.81 9.09 0.25
N THR A 55 -2.64 9.69 0.53
CA THR A 55 -1.56 9.03 1.28
C THR A 55 -1.97 8.75 2.74
N THR A 56 -2.65 9.69 3.40
CA THR A 56 -3.19 9.48 4.75
C THR A 56 -4.22 8.36 4.78
N LEU A 57 -5.14 8.32 3.81
CA LEU A 57 -6.11 7.23 3.70
C LEU A 57 -5.41 5.87 3.48
N TRP A 58 -4.40 5.83 2.62
CA TRP A 58 -3.58 4.64 2.40
C TRP A 58 -2.87 4.18 3.67
N MET A 59 -2.29 5.11 4.43
CA MET A 59 -1.65 4.81 5.71
C MET A 59 -2.65 4.18 6.70
N VAL A 60 -3.84 4.76 6.85
CA VAL A 60 -4.89 4.20 7.73
C VAL A 60 -5.29 2.80 7.29
N MET A 61 -5.49 2.59 5.99
CA MET A 61 -5.79 1.26 5.42
C MET A 61 -4.69 0.24 5.73
N MET A 62 -3.42 0.63 5.58
CA MET A 62 -2.29 -0.25 5.91
C MET A 62 -2.24 -0.58 7.41
N ILE A 63 -2.55 0.39 8.29
CA ILE A 63 -2.64 0.14 9.74
C ILE A 63 -3.74 -0.89 10.03
N VAL A 64 -4.91 -0.78 9.38
CA VAL A 64 -6.00 -1.75 9.53
C VAL A 64 -5.58 -3.15 9.06
N VAL A 65 -4.91 -3.25 7.91
CA VAL A 65 -4.41 -4.54 7.37
C VAL A 65 -3.38 -5.16 8.32
N VAL A 66 -2.43 -4.37 8.81
CA VAL A 66 -1.40 -4.85 9.76
C VAL A 66 -2.03 -5.23 11.10
N PHE A 67 -3.01 -4.48 11.59
CA PHE A 67 -3.75 -4.81 12.80
C PHE A 67 -4.55 -6.11 12.64
N MET A 68 -5.23 -6.29 11.50
CA MET A 68 -5.97 -7.50 11.18
C MET A 68 -5.03 -8.70 11.03
N TYR A 69 -3.91 -8.53 10.33
CA TYR A 69 -2.85 -9.53 10.21
C TYR A 69 -2.36 -9.94 11.60
N ASN A 70 -1.94 -8.98 12.43
CA ASN A 70 -1.52 -9.28 13.80
C ASN A 70 -2.61 -9.99 14.61
N ARG A 71 -3.88 -9.62 14.46
CA ARG A 71 -4.98 -10.28 15.18
C ARG A 71 -5.21 -11.73 14.74
N VAL A 72 -5.14 -12.03 13.44
CA VAL A 72 -5.31 -13.39 12.90
C VAL A 72 -4.11 -14.28 13.23
N TYR A 73 -2.90 -13.75 13.13
CA TYR A 73 -1.67 -14.51 13.39
C TYR A 73 -1.34 -14.62 14.90
N ARG A 74 -1.85 -13.73 15.76
CA ARG A 74 -1.78 -13.89 17.24
C ARG A 74 -2.56 -15.11 17.74
N THR A 75 -3.51 -15.63 16.96
CA THR A 75 -4.19 -16.91 17.25
C THR A 75 -3.29 -18.13 17.01
N GLN A 76 -2.15 -17.99 16.32
CA GLN A 76 -1.20 -19.10 16.06
C GLN A 76 0.02 -19.12 17.00
N GLU A 77 0.02 -18.33 18.07
CA GLU A 77 1.00 -18.44 19.17
C GLU A 77 0.42 -19.13 20.42
N VAL A 78 -0.84 -19.56 20.39
CA VAL A 78 -1.49 -20.27 21.51
C VAL A 78 -1.82 -21.73 21.22
N VAL A 79 -1.18 -22.35 20.22
CA VAL A 79 -1.21 -23.81 20.00
C VAL A 79 0.20 -24.32 19.74
#